data_AF-A0AB35UZQ0-F1
#
_entry.id   AF-A0AB35UZQ0-F1
#
_cell.length_a   1.000
_cell.length_b   1.000
_cell.length_c   1.000
_cell.angle_alpha   90.00
_cell.angle_beta   90.00
_cell.angle_gamma   90.00
#
_symmetry.space_group_name_H-M   'P 1'
#
loop_
_entity.id
_entity.type
_entity.pdbx_description
1 polymer ?
#
loop_
_entity_poly.entity_id
_entity_poly.type
_entity_poly.pdbx_seq_one_letter_code
_entity_poly.pdbx_strand_id
1 'polypeptide(L)'
;MTEQKINSPAVGDGDLKRSLSNRHLQLIAIGGAIGTGLFMGSGKTISLAGPSILFIYMIIGFMVFLVMRALGELLLSNFNYKSFIDFSTDLIGPWAGYFVGWTYWLCWITIGIADLSAIIYYLQFFNGGVSFSPLEG
;
A
#
# COMPACT_ATOMS: atom_id res chain seq x y z
N MET A 1 -5.56 -46.79 39.82
CA MET A 1 -6.16 -46.48 38.51
C MET A 1 -6.52 -45.01 38.52
N THR A 2 -5.57 -44.09 38.30
CA THR A 2 -5.16 -43.56 36.99
C THR A 2 -6.28 -42.82 36.26
N GLU A 3 -6.45 -41.54 36.57
CA GLU A 3 -6.76 -40.56 35.54
C GLU A 3 -5.72 -39.45 35.60
N GLN A 4 -4.70 -39.63 34.74
CA GLN A 4 -3.79 -38.58 34.36
C GLN A 4 -4.62 -37.44 33.77
N LYS A 5 -4.64 -36.31 34.46
CA LYS A 5 -5.03 -35.03 33.89
C LYS A 5 -4.07 -34.77 32.73
N ILE A 6 -4.54 -35.02 31.51
CA ILE A 6 -3.75 -34.88 30.29
C ILE A 6 -3.24 -33.45 30.22
N ASN A 7 -1.93 -33.33 30.35
CA ASN A 7 -1.18 -32.14 30.04
C ASN A 7 -1.35 -31.86 28.54
N SER A 8 -2.07 -30.79 28.19
CA SER A 8 -1.93 -30.15 26.88
C SER A 8 -1.18 -28.84 27.09
N PRO A 9 0.05 -28.70 26.59
CA PRO A 9 0.67 -27.40 26.46
C PRO A 9 0.02 -26.70 25.28
N ALA A 10 -0.97 -25.83 25.53
CA ALA A 10 -1.45 -24.90 24.53
C ALA A 10 -0.46 -23.73 24.44
N VAL A 11 0.65 -23.94 23.72
CA VAL A 11 1.35 -22.84 23.07
C VAL A 11 0.45 -22.39 21.91
N GLY A 12 -0.05 -21.17 21.98
CA GLY A 12 -0.83 -20.53 20.93
C GLY A 12 -0.54 -19.03 20.95
N ASP A 13 0.12 -18.57 19.90
CA ASP A 13 0.77 -17.28 19.68
C ASP A 13 0.04 -16.00 20.11
N GLY A 14 0.85 -14.98 20.39
CA GLY A 14 0.48 -13.66 20.90
C GLY A 14 -0.80 -13.05 20.34
N ASP A 15 -1.76 -12.87 21.23
CA ASP A 15 -2.96 -12.06 21.00
C ASP A 15 -2.53 -10.61 20.71
N LEU A 16 -2.50 -10.25 19.42
CA LEU A 16 -2.26 -8.88 18.99
C LEU A 16 -3.37 -8.01 19.56
N LYS A 17 -3.05 -7.21 20.59
CA LYS A 17 -3.99 -6.23 21.15
C LYS A 17 -4.55 -5.39 20.02
N ARG A 18 -5.82 -5.62 19.68
CA ARG A 18 -6.56 -4.89 18.66
C ARG A 18 -6.85 -3.46 19.14
N SER A 19 -5.82 -2.63 19.20
CA SER A 19 -5.84 -1.25 19.70
C SER A 19 -5.63 -0.23 18.58
N LEU A 20 -5.99 -0.59 17.34
CA LEU A 20 -6.00 0.33 16.20
C LEU A 20 -7.34 1.07 16.21
N SER A 21 -7.35 2.25 16.85
CA SER A 21 -8.50 3.16 16.82
C SER A 21 -8.80 3.59 15.37
N ASN A 22 -10.06 3.91 15.07
CA ASN A 22 -10.49 4.41 13.76
C ASN A 22 -9.62 5.59 13.27
N ARG A 23 -9.12 6.42 14.19
CA ARG A 23 -8.20 7.52 13.86
C ARG A 23 -6.86 7.01 13.31
N HIS A 24 -6.27 5.97 13.88
CA HIS A 24 -5.02 5.42 13.39
C HIS A 24 -5.19 4.83 11.99
N LEU A 25 -6.30 4.15 11.73
CA LEU A 25 -6.59 3.61 10.40
C LEU A 25 -6.75 4.73 9.35
N GLN A 26 -7.43 5.82 9.71
CA GLN A 26 -7.55 7.00 8.85
C GLN A 26 -6.19 7.66 8.60
N LEU A 27 -5.34 7.79 9.62
CA LEU A 27 -3.99 8.34 9.44
C LEU A 27 -3.11 7.47 8.55
N ILE A 28 -3.21 6.15 8.64
CA ILE A 28 -2.53 5.22 7.74
C ILE A 28 -3.04 5.40 6.30
N ALA A 29 -4.35 5.49 6.11
CA ALA A 29 -4.94 5.69 4.78
C ALA A 29 -4.51 7.04 4.15
N ILE A 30 -4.52 8.11 4.94
CA ILE A 30 -4.07 9.44 4.49
C ILE A 30 -2.56 9.43 4.19
N GLY A 31 -1.75 8.81 5.05
CA GLY A 31 -0.31 8.68 4.86
C GLY A 31 0.05 7.86 3.61
N GLY A 32 -0.71 6.81 3.31
CA GLY A 32 -0.53 6.03 2.08
C GLY A 32 -0.99 6.78 0.82
N ALA A 33 -2.03 7.62 0.92
CA ALA A 33 -2.53 8.41 -0.19
C ALA A 33 -1.65 9.62 -0.52
N ILE A 34 -1.07 10.27 0.50
CA ILE A 34 -0.19 11.43 0.39
C ILE A 34 1.27 10.92 0.32
N GLY A 35 1.65 10.40 -0.85
CA GLY A 35 2.97 9.80 -1.08
C GLY A 35 3.89 10.62 -2.00
N THR A 36 5.06 10.04 -2.29
CA THR A 36 6.05 10.55 -3.25
C THR A 36 5.46 10.81 -4.63
N GLY A 37 4.46 10.02 -5.05
CA GLY A 37 3.74 10.21 -6.31
C GLY A 37 3.01 11.54 -6.41
N LEU A 38 2.44 12.06 -5.31
CA LEU A 38 1.80 13.39 -5.32
C LEU A 38 2.85 14.50 -5.40
N PHE A 39 3.94 14.41 -4.64
CA PHE A 39 4.93 15.49 -4.57
C PHE A 39 5.91 15.51 -5.77
N MET A 40 6.56 14.38 -6.06
CA MET A 40 7.51 14.27 -7.16
C MET A 40 6.80 14.17 -8.52
N GLY A 41 5.65 13.47 -8.57
CA GLY A 41 4.90 13.27 -9.80
C GLY A 41 4.12 14.50 -10.27
N SER A 42 3.54 15.29 -9.34
CA SER A 42 2.75 16.46 -9.74
C SER A 42 3.57 17.52 -10.46
N GLY A 43 4.81 17.80 -10.03
CA GLY A 43 5.68 18.80 -10.66
C GLY A 43 6.04 18.50 -12.12
N LYS A 44 6.24 17.23 -12.46
CA LYS A 44 6.45 16.81 -13.86
C LYS A 44 5.13 16.84 -14.65
N THR A 45 4.05 16.39 -14.01
CA THR A 45 2.75 16.24 -14.68
C THR A 45 2.07 17.59 -14.93
N ILE A 46 2.21 18.56 -14.02
CA ILE A 46 1.72 19.94 -14.19
C ILE A 46 2.44 20.65 -15.35
N SER A 47 3.75 20.43 -15.50
CA SER A 47 4.53 21.00 -16.60
C SER A 47 4.11 20.43 -17.96
N LEU A 48 3.77 19.14 -18.01
CA LEU A 48 3.33 18.45 -19.23
C LEU A 48 1.87 18.72 -19.60
N ALA A 49 0.95 18.74 -18.64
CA ALA A 49 -0.49 18.83 -18.88
C ALA A 49 -1.07 20.25 -18.76
N GLY A 50 -0.34 21.18 -18.11
CA GLY A 50 -0.83 22.54 -17.85
C GLY A 50 -2.11 22.56 -16.98
N PRO A 51 -2.97 23.59 -17.12
CA PRO A 51 -4.19 23.74 -16.30
C PRO A 51 -5.18 22.57 -16.41
N SER A 52 -5.08 21.76 -17.46
CA SER A 52 -5.96 20.62 -17.71
C SER A 52 -5.78 19.47 -16.71
N ILE A 53 -4.68 19.47 -15.93
CA ILE A 53 -4.37 18.39 -14.99
C ILE A 53 -5.45 18.19 -13.91
N LEU A 54 -6.17 19.26 -13.54
CA LEU A 54 -7.26 19.19 -12.57
C LEU A 54 -8.41 18.32 -13.08
N PHE A 55 -8.77 18.46 -14.37
CA PHE A 55 -9.81 17.63 -14.99
C PHE A 55 -9.38 16.16 -15.06
N ILE A 56 -8.11 15.92 -15.41
CA ILE A 56 -7.55 14.57 -15.48
C ILE A 56 -7.57 13.92 -14.10
N TYR A 57 -7.10 14.60 -13.05
CA TYR A 57 -7.14 14.07 -11.69
C TYR A 57 -8.57 13.87 -11.17
N MET A 58 -9.51 14.73 -11.55
CA MET A 58 -10.92 14.56 -11.18
C MET A 58 -11.53 13.30 -11.80
N ILE A 59 -11.28 13.06 -13.09
CA ILE A 59 -11.79 11.87 -13.80
C ILE A 59 -11.15 10.59 -13.26
N ILE A 60 -9.81 10.58 -13.10
CA ILE A 60 -9.09 9.42 -12.56
C ILE A 60 -9.53 9.16 -11.11
N GLY A 61 -9.60 10.21 -10.29
CA GLY A 61 -10.04 10.11 -8.90
C GLY A 61 -11.47 9.58 -8.77
N PHE A 62 -12.38 10.00 -9.66
CA PHE A 62 -13.74 9.48 -9.70
C PHE A 62 -13.77 7.98 -10.02
N MET A 63 -12.99 7.52 -11.00
CA MET A 63 -12.89 6.10 -11.33
C MET A 63 -12.28 5.27 -10.19
N VAL A 64 -11.20 5.75 -9.58
CA VAL A 64 -10.56 5.10 -8.43
C VAL A 64 -11.52 5.04 -7.23
N PHE A 65 -12.31 6.08 -7.00
CA PHE A 65 -13.33 6.09 -5.96
C PHE A 65 -14.38 4.99 -6.15
N LEU A 66 -14.86 4.78 -7.38
CA LEU A 66 -15.81 3.71 -7.69
C LEU A 66 -15.20 2.33 -7.44
N VAL A 67 -13.95 2.11 -7.87
CA VAL A 67 -13.22 0.84 -7.63
C VAL A 67 -13.06 0.60 -6.12
N MET A 68 -12.64 1.61 -5.37
CA MET A 68 -12.42 1.49 -3.93
C MET A 68 -13.73 1.24 -3.17
N ARG A 69 -14.84 1.83 -3.63
CA ARG A 69 -16.17 1.56 -3.08
C ARG A 69 -16.61 0.12 -3.33
N ALA A 70 -16.48 -0.37 -4.56
CA ALA A 70 -16.81 -1.76 -4.90
C ALA A 70 -15.96 -2.76 -4.10
N LEU A 71 -14.66 -2.47 -3.94
CA LEU A 71 -13.75 -3.27 -3.13
C LEU A 71 -14.13 -3.27 -1.65
N GLY A 72 -14.56 -2.12 -1.12
CA GLY A 72 -15.06 -2.01 0.26
C GLY A 72 -16.33 -2.82 0.50
N GLU A 73 -17.28 -2.80 -0.45
CA GLU A 73 -18.49 -3.62 -0.40
C GLU A 73 -18.17 -5.12 -0.45
N LEU A 74 -17.20 -5.53 -1.27
CA LEU A 74 -16.74 -6.92 -1.37
C LEU A 74 -16.08 -7.40 -0.06
N LEU A 75 -15.22 -6.58 0.56
CA LEU A 75 -14.57 -6.92 1.84
C LEU A 75 -15.55 -7.00 3.02
N LEU A 76 -16.65 -6.23 2.99
CA LEU A 76 -17.71 -6.30 4.00
C LEU A 76 -18.65 -7.49 3.79
N SER A 77 -18.80 -7.97 2.55
CA SER A 77 -19.69 -9.10 2.24
C SER A 77 -19.17 -10.44 2.75
N ASN A 78 -17.85 -10.62 2.86
CA ASN A 78 -17.26 -11.88 3.29
C ASN A 78 -15.93 -11.63 4.03
N PHE A 79 -15.98 -11.66 5.36
CA PHE A 79 -14.81 -11.44 6.23
C PHE A 79 -13.75 -12.56 6.17
N ASN A 80 -13.98 -13.61 5.37
CA ASN A 80 -12.97 -14.65 5.14
C ASN A 80 -11.80 -14.15 4.28
N TYR A 81 -12.00 -13.13 3.45
CA TYR A 81 -10.93 -12.50 2.67
C TYR A 81 -10.09 -11.61 3.58
N LYS A 82 -8.84 -12.02 3.82
CA LYS A 82 -7.89 -11.24 4.64
C LYS A 82 -6.98 -10.38 3.77
N SER A 83 -6.81 -10.75 2.51
CA SER A 83 -5.96 -10.07 1.53
C SER A 83 -6.66 -9.89 0.19
N PHE A 84 -6.21 -8.89 -0.57
CA PHE A 84 -6.65 -8.68 -1.95
C PHE A 84 -6.36 -9.88 -2.87
N ILE A 85 -5.34 -10.67 -2.53
CA ILE A 85 -5.01 -11.90 -3.27
C ILE A 85 -6.06 -12.97 -3.02
N ASP A 86 -6.68 -13.03 -1.84
CA ASP A 86 -7.66 -14.06 -1.48
C ASP A 86 -8.94 -13.90 -2.29
N PHE A 87 -9.45 -12.67 -2.45
CA PHE A 87 -10.64 -12.45 -3.28
C PHE A 87 -10.34 -12.73 -4.76
N SER A 88 -9.14 -12.39 -5.26
CA SER A 88 -8.78 -12.66 -6.66
C SER A 88 -8.66 -14.16 -6.93
N THR A 89 -8.20 -14.93 -5.94
CA THR A 89 -8.09 -16.38 -6.01
C THR A 89 -9.48 -17.03 -6.04
N ASP A 90 -10.41 -16.51 -5.24
CA ASP A 90 -11.75 -17.10 -5.08
C ASP A 90 -12.73 -16.68 -6.19
N LEU A 91 -12.69 -15.43 -6.65
CA LEU A 91 -13.58 -14.94 -7.72
C LEU A 91 -13.13 -15.33 -9.13
N ILE A 92 -11.83 -15.33 -9.41
CA ILE A 92 -11.28 -15.52 -10.78
C ILE A 92 -10.62 -16.89 -10.93
N GLY A 93 -10.05 -17.41 -9.83
CA GLY A 93 -9.47 -18.75 -9.77
C GLY A 93 -8.02 -18.75 -9.27
N PRO A 94 -7.46 -19.95 -8.99
CA PRO A 94 -6.15 -20.09 -8.33
C PRO A 94 -4.98 -19.45 -9.09
N TRP A 95 -5.04 -19.47 -10.43
CA TRP A 95 -4.01 -18.89 -11.29
C TRP A 95 -3.98 -17.35 -11.19
N ALA A 96 -5.14 -16.72 -11.06
CA ALA A 96 -5.22 -15.27 -10.88
C ALA A 96 -4.62 -14.84 -9.54
N GLY A 97 -4.84 -15.62 -8.48
CA GLY A 97 -4.18 -15.41 -7.18
C GLY A 97 -2.66 -15.38 -7.26
N TYR A 98 -2.06 -16.36 -7.97
CA TYR A 98 -0.62 -16.41 -8.18
C TYR A 98 -0.10 -15.19 -8.96
N PHE A 99 -0.78 -14.82 -10.05
CA PHE A 99 -0.39 -13.67 -10.87
C PHE A 99 -0.50 -12.34 -10.10
N VAL A 100 -1.60 -12.14 -9.37
CA VAL A 100 -1.83 -10.93 -8.54
C VAL A 100 -0.82 -10.88 -7.39
N GLY A 101 -0.52 -12.00 -6.74
CA GLY A 101 0.50 -12.06 -5.69
C GLY A 101 1.89 -11.66 -6.19
N TRP A 102 2.32 -12.20 -7.33
CA TRP A 102 3.60 -11.82 -7.95
C TRP A 102 3.63 -10.36 -8.40
N THR A 103 2.57 -9.89 -9.05
CA THR A 103 2.45 -8.49 -9.48
C THR A 103 2.49 -7.54 -8.29
N TYR A 104 1.83 -7.90 -7.19
CA TYR A 104 1.83 -7.13 -5.96
C TYR A 104 3.23 -7.04 -5.35
N TRP A 105 3.96 -8.15 -5.30
CA TRP A 105 5.34 -8.15 -4.81
C TRP A 105 6.26 -7.28 -5.68
N LEU A 106 6.17 -7.38 -7.01
CA LEU A 106 6.94 -6.53 -7.93
C LEU A 106 6.57 -5.05 -7.81
N CYS A 107 5.30 -4.75 -7.54
CA CYS A 107 4.83 -3.40 -7.28
C CYS A 107 5.53 -2.81 -6.05
N TRP A 108 5.64 -3.57 -4.95
CA TRP A 108 6.38 -3.14 -3.75
C TRP A 108 7.85 -2.85 -4.02
N ILE A 109 8.54 -3.69 -4.80
CA ILE A 109 9.92 -3.43 -5.20
C ILE A 109 10.03 -2.13 -6.00
N THR A 110 9.12 -1.92 -6.95
CA THR A 110 9.08 -0.72 -7.79
C THR A 110 8.84 0.54 -6.96
N ILE A 111 7.90 0.50 -6.01
CA ILE A 111 7.62 1.60 -5.08
C ILE A 111 8.86 1.90 -4.24
N GLY A 112 9.54 0.88 -3.72
CA GLY A 112 10.76 1.08 -2.93
C GLY A 112 11.87 1.81 -3.71
N ILE A 113 12.06 1.50 -4.99
CA ILE A 113 13.02 2.19 -5.86
C ILE A 113 12.56 3.63 -6.16
N ALA A 114 11.26 3.83 -6.39
CA ALA A 114 10.70 5.16 -6.62
C ALA A 114 10.87 6.08 -5.40
N ASP A 115 10.62 5.56 -4.20
CA ASP A 115 10.80 6.29 -2.94
C ASP A 115 12.27 6.61 -2.68
N LEU A 116 13.19 5.65 -2.92
CA LEU A 116 14.63 5.91 -2.83
C LEU A 116 15.08 7.02 -3.79
N SER A 117 14.59 6.98 -5.04
CA SER A 117 14.89 8.01 -6.05
C SER A 117 14.37 9.38 -5.63
N ALA A 118 13.17 9.45 -5.05
CA ALA A 118 12.60 10.68 -4.52
C ALA A 118 13.45 11.23 -3.37
N ILE A 119 13.89 10.39 -2.43
CA ILE A 119 14.77 10.80 -1.32
C ILE A 119 16.07 11.41 -1.83
N ILE A 120 16.74 10.75 -2.77
CA ILE A 120 17.99 11.26 -3.37
C ILE A 120 17.75 12.62 -4.02
N TYR A 121 16.67 12.77 -4.78
CA TYR A 121 16.31 14.03 -5.43
C TYR A 121 16.07 15.16 -4.42
N TYR A 122 15.34 14.89 -3.34
CA TYR A 122 15.11 15.89 -2.29
C TYR A 122 16.40 16.26 -1.55
N LEU A 123 17.27 15.31 -1.23
CA LEU A 123 18.55 15.59 -0.58
C LEU A 123 19.45 16.48 -1.46
N GLN A 124 19.51 16.22 -2.77
CA GLN A 124 20.24 17.07 -3.72
C GLN A 124 19.63 18.48 -3.81
N PHE A 125 18.30 18.59 -3.82
CA PHE A 125 17.61 19.88 -3.82
C PHE A 125 17.97 20.72 -2.58
N PHE A 126 18.01 20.12 -1.40
CA PHE A 126 18.42 20.81 -0.17
C PHE A 126 19.92 21.10 -0.09
N ASN A 127 20.76 20.26 -0.71
CA ASN A 127 22.22 20.47 -0.79
C ASN A 127 22.65 21.45 -1.89
N GLY A 128 21.76 22.33 -2.35
CA GLY A 128 22.07 23.34 -3.37
C GLY A 128 22.37 22.77 -4.76
N GLY A 129 21.90 21.55 -5.07
CA GLY A 129 22.08 20.89 -6.37
C GLY A 129 23.38 20.09 -6.51
N VAL A 130 24.19 19.97 -5.45
CA VAL A 130 25.40 19.14 -5.48
C VAL A 130 25.01 17.67 -5.32
N SER A 131 25.48 16.83 -6.25
CA SER A 131 25.18 15.39 -6.24
C SER A 131 25.69 14.74 -4.96
N PHE A 132 24.79 14.12 -4.19
CA PHE A 132 25.17 13.36 -3.00
C PHE A 132 26.03 12.15 -3.40
N SER A 133 27.33 12.24 -3.14
CA SER A 133 28.32 11.17 -3.30
C SER A 133 28.58 10.55 -1.92
N PRO A 134 28.42 9.22 -1.74
CA PRO A 134 28.76 8.56 -0.47
C PRO A 134 30.25 8.55 -0.12
N LEU A 135 31.13 9.07 -0.99
CA LEU A 135 32.59 8.98 -0.86
C LEU A 135 33.23 10.25 -0.27
N GLU A 136 32.47 11.29 0.03
CA GLU A 136 32.97 12.51 0.70
C GLU A 136 32.44 12.61 2.13
N GLY A 137 32.79 11.62 2.94
CA GLY A 137 32.59 11.59 4.40
C GLY A 137 33.87 11.18 5.11
#